data_AF-A0A958Z7S3-F1
#
_entry.id   AF-A0A958Z7S3-F1
#
_cell.length_a   1.000
_cell.length_b   1.000
_cell.length_c   1.000
_cell.angle_alpha   90.00
_cell.angle_beta   90.00
_cell.angle_gamma   90.00
#
_symmetry.space_group_name_H-M   'P 1'
#
loop_
_entity.id
_entity.type
_entity.pdbx_description
1 polymer ?
#
loop_
_entity_poly.entity_id
_entity_poly.type
_entity_poly.pdbx_seq_one_letter_code
_entity_poly.pdbx_strand_id
1 'polypeptide(L)'
;MKYSISIIVFCFSLITFGQSRKISKDTIIKTTHNVQIKGQTVPYDAMAGMQPVWDEKGDMIATMFFTYYKRNDLKDTSNRPIIFSFNGGPGSASVWMHIAYTGPVVLNIDDEGYPIQPYGYSDNPNSILDIADIVYVDPVGTGYSIMLEDKDGKLPDRDKFFGINADVNYLANWMNTFVTRHNRWLSPKYIIGESYGGTRVMGLSYELQSKHSMYLNGVIMVSPADYKLYNTGNAIGTIVNIPYFTATAWYHKVLPPALQSKPLEDILPEVE
;
A
#
# COMPACT_ATOMS: atom_id res chain seq x y z
N MET A 1 -10.54 -64.00 -55.71
CA MET A 1 -10.23 -63.74 -54.29
C MET A 1 -9.92 -62.25 -54.14
N LYS A 2 -10.78 -61.49 -53.44
CA LYS A 2 -10.53 -60.08 -53.10
C LYS A 2 -10.24 -60.01 -51.61
N TYR A 3 -9.05 -59.58 -51.23
CA TYR A 3 -8.69 -59.34 -49.84
C TYR A 3 -9.04 -57.89 -49.50
N SER A 4 -10.00 -57.67 -48.61
CA SER A 4 -10.24 -56.36 -48.00
C SER A 4 -9.36 -56.23 -46.76
N ILE A 5 -8.49 -55.22 -46.77
CA ILE A 5 -7.69 -54.83 -45.60
C ILE A 5 -8.50 -53.73 -44.88
N SER A 6 -8.94 -54.00 -43.65
CA SER A 6 -9.56 -52.99 -42.80
C SER A 6 -8.48 -52.36 -41.92
N ILE A 7 -8.18 -51.09 -42.16
CA ILE A 7 -7.30 -50.29 -41.31
C ILE A 7 -8.14 -49.75 -40.15
N ILE A 8 -7.84 -50.20 -38.92
CA ILE A 8 -8.41 -49.65 -37.69
C ILE A 8 -7.56 -48.44 -37.30
N VAL A 9 -8.13 -47.24 -37.41
CA VAL A 9 -7.51 -46.00 -36.92
C VAL A 9 -7.85 -45.85 -35.44
N PHE A 10 -6.87 -46.00 -34.57
CA PHE A 10 -6.99 -45.65 -33.16
C PHE A 10 -6.85 -44.14 -32.99
N CYS A 11 -7.96 -43.44 -32.74
CA CYS A 11 -7.92 -42.04 -32.31
C CYS A 11 -7.46 -41.95 -30.85
N PHE A 12 -6.21 -41.56 -30.63
CA PHE A 12 -5.76 -41.12 -29.31
C PHE A 12 -6.18 -39.67 -29.09
N SER A 13 -7.10 -39.42 -28.16
CA SER A 13 -7.39 -38.07 -27.67
C SER A 13 -6.35 -37.67 -26.62
N LEU A 14 -5.51 -36.69 -26.96
CA LEU A 14 -4.63 -36.04 -25.99
C LEU A 14 -5.45 -34.99 -25.23
N ILE A 15 -5.76 -35.28 -23.95
CA ILE A 15 -6.31 -34.28 -23.04
C ILE A 15 -5.16 -33.37 -22.61
N THR A 16 -5.19 -32.11 -23.06
CA THR A 16 -4.25 -31.09 -22.61
C THR A 16 -4.85 -30.37 -21.41
N PHE A 17 -4.17 -30.41 -20.27
CA PHE A 17 -4.53 -29.61 -19.10
C PHE A 17 -3.82 -28.26 -19.20
N GLY A 18 -4.58 -27.17 -19.34
CA GLY A 18 -4.04 -25.82 -19.22
C GLY A 18 -3.61 -25.53 -17.78
N GLN A 19 -2.51 -24.80 -17.59
CA GLN A 19 -2.14 -24.29 -16.26
C GLN A 19 -3.21 -23.31 -15.78
N SER A 20 -3.97 -23.69 -14.77
CA SER A 20 -4.80 -22.74 -14.02
C SER A 20 -3.87 -21.85 -13.19
N ARG A 21 -3.89 -20.53 -13.41
CA ARG A 21 -3.20 -19.57 -12.53
C ARG A 21 -3.95 -19.53 -11.20
N LYS A 22 -3.40 -20.18 -10.17
CA LYS A 22 -3.90 -20.10 -8.80
C LYS A 22 -3.04 -19.14 -8.01
N ILE A 23 -3.67 -18.18 -7.37
CA ILE A 23 -2.98 -17.29 -6.43
C ILE A 23 -2.69 -18.06 -5.14
N SER A 24 -1.50 -17.88 -4.57
CA SER A 24 -1.28 -18.39 -3.21
C SER A 24 -2.13 -17.58 -2.24
N LYS A 25 -2.81 -18.26 -1.31
CA LYS A 25 -3.65 -17.60 -0.29
C LYS A 25 -2.82 -17.10 0.90
N ASP A 26 -1.68 -17.74 1.17
CA ASP A 26 -0.75 -17.41 2.25
C ASP A 26 0.67 -17.73 1.75
N THR A 27 1.51 -16.73 1.54
CA THR A 27 2.89 -16.93 1.07
C THR A 27 3.76 -15.75 1.42
N ILE A 28 5.06 -16.00 1.58
CA ILE A 28 6.08 -14.97 1.69
C ILE A 28 7.30 -15.42 0.89
N ILE A 29 7.72 -14.59 -0.07
CA ILE A 29 8.99 -14.73 -0.78
C ILE A 29 9.93 -13.66 -0.25
N LYS A 30 11.09 -14.07 0.24
CA LYS A 30 12.11 -13.19 0.80
C LYS A 30 13.33 -13.12 -0.12
N THR A 31 13.83 -11.91 -0.33
CA THR A 31 15.15 -11.63 -0.93
C THR A 31 15.90 -10.63 -0.04
N THR A 32 17.22 -10.53 -0.20
CA THR A 32 18.08 -9.67 0.62
C THR A 32 18.87 -8.74 -0.28
N HIS A 33 18.94 -7.46 0.08
CA HIS A 33 19.46 -6.37 -0.74
C HIS A 33 20.18 -5.33 0.13
N ASN A 34 20.75 -4.31 -0.51
CA ASN A 34 21.29 -3.11 0.13
C ASN A 34 20.78 -1.87 -0.62
N VAL A 35 20.63 -0.75 0.07
CA VAL A 35 20.29 0.56 -0.52
C VAL A 35 21.21 1.63 0.07
N GLN A 36 21.64 2.61 -0.74
CA GLN A 36 22.33 3.81 -0.24
C GLN A 36 21.32 4.88 0.20
N ILE A 37 21.31 5.21 1.50
CA ILE A 37 20.44 6.24 2.08
C ILE A 37 21.33 7.27 2.76
N LYS A 38 21.26 8.54 2.33
CA LYS A 38 22.07 9.65 2.88
C LYS A 38 23.57 9.31 3.01
N GLY A 39 24.12 8.58 2.04
CA GLY A 39 25.53 8.17 2.01
C GLY A 39 25.88 6.96 2.89
N GLN A 40 24.90 6.30 3.50
CA GLN A 40 25.09 5.08 4.28
C GLN A 40 24.44 3.88 3.59
N THR A 41 25.14 2.74 3.61
CA THR A 41 24.60 1.47 3.12
C THR A 41 23.68 0.86 4.16
N VAL A 42 22.43 0.64 3.80
CA VAL A 42 21.43 0.00 4.66
C VAL A 42 21.08 -1.38 4.09
N PRO A 43 21.46 -2.47 4.77
CA PRO A 43 21.09 -3.83 4.36
C PRO A 43 19.66 -4.15 4.79
N TYR A 44 18.89 -4.78 3.91
CA TYR A 44 17.48 -5.08 4.17
C TYR A 44 17.00 -6.37 3.51
N ASP A 45 15.94 -6.93 4.08
CA ASP A 45 15.13 -7.98 3.47
C ASP A 45 13.93 -7.36 2.76
N ALA A 46 13.70 -7.77 1.51
CA ALA A 46 12.48 -7.49 0.77
C ALA A 46 11.60 -8.75 0.80
N MET A 47 10.42 -8.64 1.41
CA MET A 47 9.45 -9.73 1.53
C MET A 47 8.20 -9.36 0.75
N ALA A 48 7.85 -10.12 -0.28
CA ALA A 48 6.61 -9.95 -1.03
C ALA A 48 5.75 -11.21 -0.86
N GLY A 49 4.46 -11.02 -0.61
CA GLY A 49 3.65 -12.15 -0.16
C GLY A 49 2.16 -11.91 -0.19
N MET A 50 1.44 -12.96 0.17
CA MET A 50 0.01 -12.97 0.37
C MET A 50 -0.29 -13.29 1.82
N GLN A 51 -1.17 -12.53 2.46
CA GLN A 51 -1.69 -12.85 3.78
C GLN A 51 -3.22 -12.91 3.70
N PRO A 52 -3.86 -13.99 4.20
CA PRO A 52 -5.31 -14.12 4.18
C PRO A 52 -6.02 -13.07 5.03
N VAL A 53 -7.31 -12.89 4.73
CA VAL A 53 -8.32 -12.29 5.60
C VAL A 53 -9.29 -13.39 5.98
N TRP A 54 -9.56 -13.52 7.27
CA TRP A 54 -10.46 -14.54 7.81
C TRP A 54 -11.80 -13.92 8.23
N ASP A 55 -12.86 -14.71 8.16
CA ASP A 55 -14.12 -14.38 8.82
C ASP A 55 -14.14 -14.85 10.29
N GLU A 56 -15.26 -14.58 10.97
CA GLU A 56 -15.47 -14.96 12.38
C GLU A 56 -15.44 -16.48 12.63
N LYS A 57 -15.59 -17.30 11.58
CA LYS A 57 -15.52 -18.76 11.66
C LYS A 57 -14.10 -19.28 11.43
N GLY A 58 -13.18 -18.40 11.05
CA GLY A 58 -11.80 -18.75 10.70
C GLY A 58 -11.63 -19.19 9.25
N ASP A 59 -12.64 -19.00 8.39
CA ASP A 59 -12.53 -19.32 6.96
C ASP A 59 -11.84 -18.16 6.21
N MET A 60 -10.93 -18.50 5.29
CA MET A 60 -10.24 -17.49 4.45
C MET A 60 -11.22 -16.95 3.40
N ILE A 61 -11.61 -15.68 3.54
CA ILE A 61 -12.59 -15.01 2.65
C ILE A 61 -11.94 -14.07 1.64
N ALA A 62 -10.69 -13.65 1.88
CA ALA A 62 -9.88 -12.93 0.92
C ALA A 62 -8.39 -13.21 1.16
N THR A 63 -7.55 -12.78 0.23
CA THR A 63 -6.10 -12.74 0.41
C THR A 63 -5.55 -11.42 -0.09
N MET A 64 -4.62 -10.84 0.66
CA MET A 64 -4.05 -9.54 0.35
C MET A 64 -2.56 -9.63 0.07
N PHE A 65 -2.15 -8.95 -0.99
CA PHE A 65 -0.76 -8.76 -1.33
C PHE A 65 -0.12 -7.70 -0.43
N PHE A 66 1.14 -7.93 -0.09
CA PHE A 66 1.96 -6.94 0.60
C PHE A 66 3.40 -6.99 0.12
N THR A 67 4.08 -5.87 0.27
CA THR A 67 5.54 -5.79 0.23
C THR A 67 6.03 -5.24 1.55
N TYR A 68 6.93 -5.95 2.22
CA TYR A 68 7.52 -5.59 3.49
C TYR A 68 9.03 -5.46 3.36
N TYR A 69 9.54 -4.27 3.67
CA TYR A 69 10.96 -4.00 3.74
C TYR A 69 11.41 -3.91 5.19
N LYS A 70 12.34 -4.78 5.56
CA LYS A 70 12.86 -4.90 6.92
C LYS A 70 14.37 -4.76 6.92
N ARG A 71 14.90 -3.79 7.64
CA ARG A 71 16.35 -3.68 7.88
C ARG A 71 16.85 -4.91 8.65
N ASN A 72 17.96 -5.51 8.21
CA ASN A 72 18.35 -6.87 8.64
C ASN A 72 19.70 -7.00 9.35
N ASP A 73 20.39 -5.89 9.63
CA ASP A 73 21.62 -5.81 10.44
C ASP A 73 21.37 -5.48 11.92
N LEU A 74 20.11 -5.27 12.31
CA LEU A 74 19.73 -4.91 13.67
C LEU A 74 19.41 -6.16 14.52
N LYS A 75 20.04 -6.27 15.69
CA LYS A 75 19.78 -7.34 16.67
C LYS A 75 18.48 -7.13 17.44
N ASP A 76 18.16 -5.88 17.76
CA ASP A 76 16.95 -5.49 18.48
C ASP A 76 16.10 -4.56 17.61
N THR A 77 14.83 -4.91 17.43
CA THR A 77 13.85 -4.13 16.68
C THR A 77 12.70 -3.63 17.56
N SER A 78 12.81 -3.77 18.88
CA SER A 78 11.79 -3.36 19.86
C SER A 78 11.48 -1.87 19.75
N ASN A 79 12.48 -1.02 19.58
CA ASN A 79 12.32 0.43 19.42
C ASN A 79 12.29 0.88 17.96
N ARG A 80 12.41 -0.06 17.01
CA ARG A 80 12.39 0.28 15.58
C ARG A 80 10.94 0.40 15.08
N PRO A 81 10.52 1.55 14.55
CA PRO A 81 9.18 1.71 14.03
C PRO A 81 8.85 0.71 12.91
N ILE A 82 7.59 0.30 12.87
CA ILE A 82 6.97 -0.31 11.70
C ILE A 82 5.88 0.61 11.17
N ILE A 83 5.93 0.90 9.88
CA ILE A 83 4.98 1.77 9.19
C ILE A 83 4.11 0.94 8.25
N PHE A 84 2.79 1.06 8.34
CA PHE A 84 1.87 0.50 7.35
C PHE A 84 1.42 1.61 6.40
N SER A 85 1.62 1.38 5.10
CA SER A 85 1.42 2.37 4.05
C SER A 85 0.26 1.97 3.14
N PHE A 86 -0.64 2.93 2.90
CA PHE A 86 -1.83 2.77 2.06
C PHE A 86 -1.88 3.83 0.97
N ASN A 87 -2.00 3.39 -0.28
CA ASN A 87 -2.30 4.28 -1.41
C ASN A 87 -3.79 4.66 -1.47
N GLY A 88 -4.07 5.68 -2.29
CA GLY A 88 -5.41 6.19 -2.58
C GLY A 88 -6.20 5.44 -3.66
N GLY A 89 -7.00 6.20 -4.41
CA GLY A 89 -7.93 5.71 -5.43
C GLY A 89 -9.39 6.18 -5.18
N PRO A 90 -10.25 5.39 -4.49
CA PRO A 90 -10.03 4.02 -3.99
C PRO A 90 -9.83 3.01 -5.14
N GLY A 91 -8.90 2.06 -4.96
CA GLY A 91 -8.66 0.98 -5.93
C GLY A 91 -7.21 0.86 -6.44
N SER A 92 -6.34 1.81 -6.09
CA SER A 92 -4.93 1.76 -6.48
C SER A 92 -4.17 0.75 -5.63
N ALA A 93 -3.28 -0.01 -6.27
CA ALA A 93 -2.25 -0.75 -5.55
C ALA A 93 -1.26 0.23 -4.90
N SER A 94 -0.41 -0.27 -4.00
CA SER A 94 0.56 0.50 -3.21
C SER A 94 1.71 1.13 -3.99
N VAL A 95 1.58 1.23 -5.32
CA VAL A 95 2.66 1.57 -6.25
C VAL A 95 3.31 2.90 -5.90
N TRP A 96 2.55 4.00 -5.79
CA TRP A 96 3.17 5.32 -5.61
C TRP A 96 3.86 5.45 -4.26
N MET A 97 3.21 5.01 -3.18
CA MET A 97 3.82 5.01 -1.84
C MET A 97 5.10 4.18 -1.79
N HIS A 98 5.14 3.11 -2.58
CA HIS A 98 6.25 2.17 -2.67
C HIS A 98 7.41 2.70 -3.52
N ILE A 99 7.20 2.96 -4.81
CA ILE A 99 8.29 3.24 -5.78
C ILE A 99 8.41 4.71 -6.19
N ALA A 100 7.73 5.63 -5.49
CA ALA A 100 7.88 7.07 -5.70
C ALA A 100 8.14 7.86 -4.41
N TYR A 101 7.78 7.33 -3.23
CA TYR A 101 7.95 8.02 -1.95
C TYR A 101 8.98 7.36 -1.03
N THR A 102 8.57 6.31 -0.32
CA THR A 102 9.28 5.88 0.91
C THR A 102 10.10 4.61 0.77
N GLY A 103 9.91 3.86 -0.32
CA GLY A 103 10.54 2.55 -0.52
C GLY A 103 12.03 2.65 -0.82
N PRO A 104 12.74 1.51 -0.89
CA PRO A 104 14.18 1.49 -1.15
C PRO A 104 14.57 1.89 -2.58
N VAL A 105 13.61 1.95 -3.50
CA VAL A 105 13.84 2.27 -4.90
C VAL A 105 12.85 3.32 -5.38
N VAL A 106 13.26 4.13 -6.36
CA VAL A 106 12.44 5.14 -7.02
C VAL A 106 12.51 4.97 -8.54
N LEU A 107 11.42 5.30 -9.23
CA LEU A 107 11.39 5.30 -10.69
C LEU A 107 12.37 6.33 -11.26
N ASN A 108 13.00 5.98 -12.38
CA ASN A 108 13.78 6.93 -13.15
C ASN A 108 12.81 7.83 -13.94
N ILE A 109 12.70 9.09 -13.52
CA ILE A 109 11.80 10.10 -14.08
C ILE A 109 12.54 11.42 -14.32
N ASP A 110 12.02 12.27 -15.22
CA ASP A 110 12.46 13.65 -15.38
C ASP A 110 11.86 14.58 -14.31
N ASP A 111 12.20 15.87 -14.37
CA ASP A 111 11.76 16.89 -13.40
C ASP A 111 10.24 17.11 -13.43
N GLU A 112 9.59 16.77 -14.54
CA GLU A 112 8.14 16.80 -14.73
C GLU A 112 7.44 15.49 -14.32
N GLY A 113 8.20 14.44 -14.00
CA GLY A 113 7.68 13.15 -13.54
C GLY A 113 7.40 12.13 -14.65
N TYR A 114 7.85 12.38 -15.88
CA TYR A 114 7.74 11.43 -16.98
C TYR A 114 8.86 10.38 -16.94
N PRO A 115 8.57 9.11 -17.29
CA PRO A 115 9.58 8.06 -17.28
C PRO A 115 10.67 8.29 -18.34
N ILE A 116 11.93 8.15 -17.95
CA ILE A 116 13.08 8.34 -18.84
C ILE A 116 13.61 7.00 -19.37
N GLN A 117 14.10 6.99 -20.61
CA GLN A 117 14.72 5.80 -21.20
C GLN A 117 16.23 5.69 -20.88
N PRO A 118 16.76 4.48 -20.62
CA PRO A 118 16.03 3.23 -20.49
C PRO A 118 15.18 3.22 -19.22
N TYR A 119 13.92 2.77 -19.35
CA TYR A 119 12.99 2.72 -18.22
C TYR A 119 13.53 1.81 -17.13
N GLY A 120 13.38 2.24 -15.88
CA GLY A 120 13.89 1.50 -14.74
C GLY A 120 13.68 2.23 -13.43
N TYR A 121 14.43 1.79 -12.44
CA TYR A 121 14.47 2.37 -11.11
C TYR A 121 15.92 2.52 -10.66
N SER A 122 16.11 3.33 -9.62
CA SER A 122 17.37 3.52 -8.93
C SER A 122 17.15 3.48 -7.42
N ASP A 123 18.25 3.38 -6.65
CA ASP A 123 18.20 3.48 -5.20
C ASP A 123 17.51 4.78 -4.78
N ASN A 124 16.65 4.70 -3.77
CA ASN A 124 16.02 5.88 -3.18
C ASN A 124 16.92 6.45 -2.07
N PRO A 125 17.66 7.55 -2.28
CA PRO A 125 18.52 8.14 -1.26
C PRO A 125 17.73 8.71 -0.07
N ASN A 126 16.42 8.89 -0.25
CA ASN A 126 15.47 9.42 0.74
C ASN A 126 14.56 8.32 1.32
N SER A 127 14.85 7.04 1.07
CA SER A 127 14.11 5.96 1.70
C SER A 127 14.15 6.08 3.22
N ILE A 128 13.05 5.69 3.87
CA ILE A 128 12.94 5.72 5.34
C ILE A 128 13.55 4.49 6.01
N LEU A 129 14.15 3.56 5.24
CA LEU A 129 14.70 2.32 5.78
C LEU A 129 15.91 2.53 6.69
N ASP A 130 16.52 3.71 6.70
CA ASP A 130 17.48 4.08 7.74
C ASP A 130 16.84 4.07 9.14
N ILE A 131 15.60 4.57 9.25
CA ILE A 131 14.91 4.81 10.53
C ILE A 131 13.74 3.88 10.85
N ALA A 132 13.08 3.27 9.86
CA ALA A 132 11.88 2.45 10.09
C ALA A 132 11.78 1.27 9.12
N ASP A 133 11.04 0.22 9.51
CA ASP A 133 10.60 -0.81 8.58
C ASP A 133 9.22 -0.42 8.00
N ILE A 134 8.92 -0.81 6.76
CA ILE A 134 7.69 -0.37 6.08
C ILE A 134 6.98 -1.51 5.33
N VAL A 135 5.67 -1.57 5.50
CA VAL A 135 4.74 -2.51 4.87
C VAL A 135 3.84 -1.75 3.92
N TYR A 136 3.92 -2.06 2.64
CA TYR A 136 2.98 -1.63 1.61
C TYR A 136 1.86 -2.64 1.51
N VAL A 137 0.63 -2.21 1.76
CA VAL A 137 -0.54 -3.09 1.90
C VAL A 137 -1.50 -2.81 0.75
N ASP A 138 -1.82 -3.82 -0.04
CA ASP A 138 -2.84 -3.74 -1.10
C ASP A 138 -4.20 -4.20 -0.54
N PRO A 139 -5.18 -3.30 -0.33
CA PRO A 139 -6.55 -3.63 0.05
C PRO A 139 -7.21 -4.63 -0.89
N VAL A 140 -8.24 -5.34 -0.43
CA VAL A 140 -8.99 -6.31 -1.25
C VAL A 140 -9.55 -5.63 -2.51
N GLY A 141 -9.27 -6.22 -3.68
CA GLY A 141 -9.65 -5.65 -4.98
C GLY A 141 -8.62 -4.70 -5.58
N THR A 142 -7.44 -4.54 -4.97
CA THR A 142 -6.31 -3.76 -5.49
C THR A 142 -5.11 -4.64 -5.76
N GLY A 143 -4.28 -4.30 -6.75
CA GLY A 143 -3.05 -5.04 -7.07
C GLY A 143 -3.33 -6.53 -7.30
N TYR A 144 -2.68 -7.38 -6.49
CA TYR A 144 -2.90 -8.83 -6.52
C TYR A 144 -3.89 -9.33 -5.45
N SER A 145 -4.48 -8.44 -4.64
CA SER A 145 -5.39 -8.79 -3.56
C SER A 145 -6.79 -9.12 -4.08
N ILE A 146 -7.30 -10.31 -3.74
CA ILE A 146 -8.58 -10.82 -4.24
C ILE A 146 -9.45 -11.42 -3.15
N MET A 147 -10.77 -11.40 -3.37
CA MET A 147 -11.70 -12.24 -2.61
C MET A 147 -11.48 -13.71 -2.96
N LEU A 148 -11.76 -14.60 -2.01
CA LEU A 148 -11.62 -16.04 -2.19
C LEU A 148 -12.99 -16.71 -2.20
N GLU A 149 -13.16 -17.64 -3.13
CA GLU A 149 -14.34 -18.52 -3.13
C GLU A 149 -14.28 -19.49 -1.93
N ASP A 150 -15.44 -19.76 -1.37
CA ASP A 150 -15.64 -20.82 -0.40
C ASP A 150 -15.55 -22.21 -1.05
N LYS A 151 -15.75 -23.27 -0.24
CA LYS A 151 -15.73 -24.66 -0.71
C LYS A 151 -16.79 -24.99 -1.76
N ASP A 152 -17.85 -24.19 -1.84
CA ASP A 152 -18.97 -24.37 -2.76
C ASP A 152 -18.83 -23.45 -4.01
N GLY A 153 -17.68 -22.77 -4.15
CA GLY A 153 -17.39 -21.88 -5.28
C GLY A 153 -18.07 -20.52 -5.18
N LYS A 154 -18.55 -20.11 -3.99
CA LYS A 154 -19.24 -18.83 -3.80
C LYS A 154 -18.28 -17.78 -3.23
N LEU A 155 -18.31 -16.60 -3.81
CA LEU A 155 -17.61 -15.44 -3.26
C LEU A 155 -18.34 -14.89 -2.03
N PRO A 156 -17.61 -14.33 -1.06
CA PRO A 156 -18.21 -13.57 0.03
C PRO A 156 -18.98 -12.35 -0.51
N ASP A 157 -19.88 -11.83 0.33
CA ASP A 157 -20.56 -10.58 0.05
C ASP A 157 -19.56 -9.43 -0.13
N ARG A 158 -19.75 -8.66 -1.20
CA ARG A 158 -18.94 -7.50 -1.56
C ARG A 158 -18.98 -6.44 -0.47
N ASP A 159 -20.09 -6.30 0.25
CA ASP A 159 -20.24 -5.30 1.31
C ASP A 159 -19.29 -5.54 2.50
N LYS A 160 -18.71 -6.75 2.62
CA LYS A 160 -17.64 -7.04 3.59
C LYS A 160 -16.31 -6.36 3.28
N PHE A 161 -16.09 -5.92 2.05
CA PHE A 161 -14.82 -5.35 1.60
C PHE A 161 -14.95 -3.95 1.01
N PHE A 162 -16.08 -3.65 0.35
CA PHE A 162 -16.22 -2.44 -0.46
C PHE A 162 -17.08 -1.37 0.23
N GLY A 163 -16.56 -0.81 1.31
CA GLY A 163 -17.13 0.34 2.01
C GLY A 163 -16.16 0.89 3.03
N ILE A 164 -16.27 2.17 3.43
CA ILE A 164 -15.28 2.81 4.32
C ILE A 164 -15.06 1.99 5.61
N ASN A 165 -16.14 1.66 6.32
CA ASN A 165 -16.05 0.90 7.57
C ASN A 165 -15.66 -0.57 7.35
N ALA A 166 -16.09 -1.16 6.23
CA ALA A 166 -15.72 -2.51 5.85
C ALA A 166 -14.21 -2.62 5.63
N ASP A 167 -13.65 -1.66 4.87
CA ASP A 167 -12.22 -1.53 4.58
C ASP A 167 -11.42 -1.42 5.89
N VAL A 168 -11.83 -0.52 6.78
CA VAL A 168 -11.20 -0.32 8.09
C VAL A 168 -11.22 -1.61 8.93
N ASN A 169 -12.35 -2.32 8.97
CA ASN A 169 -12.51 -3.49 9.85
C ASN A 169 -11.62 -4.67 9.41
N TYR A 170 -11.62 -5.03 8.14
CA TYR A 170 -10.79 -6.16 7.70
C TYR A 170 -9.30 -5.79 7.68
N LEU A 171 -8.94 -4.54 7.35
CA LEU A 171 -7.56 -4.07 7.37
C LEU A 171 -6.99 -4.08 8.80
N ALA A 172 -7.78 -3.69 9.80
CA ALA A 172 -7.34 -3.72 11.20
C ALA A 172 -7.05 -5.16 11.67
N ASN A 173 -7.91 -6.11 11.33
CA ASN A 173 -7.69 -7.54 11.58
C ASN A 173 -6.42 -8.06 10.87
N TRP A 174 -6.25 -7.67 9.61
CA TRP A 174 -5.08 -8.05 8.81
C TRP A 174 -3.78 -7.50 9.41
N MET A 175 -3.76 -6.23 9.83
CA MET A 175 -2.61 -5.61 10.49
C MET A 175 -2.27 -6.30 11.82
N ASN A 176 -3.27 -6.64 12.63
CA ASN A 176 -3.07 -7.40 13.87
C ASN A 176 -2.37 -8.74 13.61
N THR A 177 -2.85 -9.47 12.61
CA THR A 177 -2.24 -10.75 12.21
C THR A 177 -0.81 -10.55 11.72
N PHE A 178 -0.57 -9.53 10.89
CA PHE A 178 0.75 -9.22 10.37
C PHE A 178 1.76 -8.92 11.50
N VAL A 179 1.39 -8.01 12.41
CA VAL A 179 2.22 -7.63 13.57
C VAL A 179 2.55 -8.85 14.42
N THR A 180 1.58 -9.74 14.62
CA THR A 180 1.76 -10.99 15.38
C THR A 180 2.72 -11.94 14.67
N ARG A 181 2.49 -12.24 13.39
CA ARG A 181 3.32 -13.16 12.60
C ARG A 181 4.77 -12.69 12.47
N HIS A 182 4.99 -11.37 12.41
CA HIS A 182 6.32 -10.78 12.29
C HIS A 182 6.96 -10.38 13.62
N ASN A 183 6.33 -10.68 14.75
CA ASN A 183 6.79 -10.34 16.10
C ASN A 183 7.14 -8.85 16.27
N ARG A 184 6.22 -7.97 15.85
CA ARG A 184 6.39 -6.50 15.87
C ARG A 184 5.53 -5.80 16.92
N TRP A 185 5.02 -6.52 17.92
CA TRP A 185 4.17 -5.96 18.96
C TRP A 185 4.87 -4.88 19.80
N LEU A 186 6.18 -5.03 20.06
CA LEU A 186 6.95 -4.03 20.80
C LEU A 186 7.31 -2.80 19.97
N SER A 187 7.36 -2.93 18.64
CA SER A 187 7.71 -1.84 17.74
C SER A 187 6.73 -0.67 17.87
N PRO A 188 7.22 0.59 17.84
CA PRO A 188 6.38 1.74 17.58
C PRO A 188 5.62 1.55 16.26
N LYS A 189 4.32 1.83 16.26
CA LYS A 189 3.46 1.59 15.09
C LYS A 189 3.00 2.90 14.50
N TYR A 190 3.25 3.06 13.21
CA TYR A 190 2.79 4.21 12.44
C TYR A 190 1.94 3.73 11.28
N ILE A 191 0.99 4.56 10.87
CA ILE A 191 0.23 4.36 9.64
C ILE A 191 0.36 5.60 8.78
N ILE A 192 0.52 5.40 7.47
CA ILE A 192 0.63 6.46 6.48
C ILE A 192 -0.35 6.21 5.33
N GLY A 193 -1.05 7.26 4.92
CA GLY A 193 -2.10 7.17 3.90
C GLY A 193 -2.09 8.34 2.95
N GLU A 194 -2.11 8.04 1.64
CA GLU A 194 -2.19 9.04 0.57
C GLU A 194 -3.57 9.10 -0.07
N SER A 195 -4.13 10.30 -0.30
CA SER A 195 -5.46 10.47 -0.91
C SER A 195 -6.55 9.66 -0.16
N TYR A 196 -7.28 8.71 -0.78
CA TYR A 196 -8.22 7.81 -0.09
C TYR A 196 -7.54 6.95 0.99
N GLY A 197 -6.23 6.70 0.88
CA GLY A 197 -5.42 6.12 1.96
C GLY A 197 -5.48 6.95 3.25
N GLY A 198 -5.66 8.27 3.12
CA GLY A 198 -6.00 9.18 4.23
C GLY A 198 -7.27 8.77 4.96
N THR A 199 -8.36 8.48 4.21
CA THR A 199 -9.62 7.96 4.77
C THR A 199 -9.40 6.65 5.53
N ARG A 200 -8.57 5.74 4.99
CA ARG A 200 -8.21 4.48 5.65
C ARG A 200 -7.48 4.70 6.96
N VAL A 201 -6.41 5.50 6.96
CA VAL A 201 -5.61 5.70 8.18
C VAL A 201 -6.38 6.45 9.26
N MET A 202 -7.28 7.37 8.89
CA MET A 202 -8.20 8.00 9.84
C MET A 202 -9.09 6.96 10.53
N GLY A 203 -9.76 6.10 9.77
CA GLY A 203 -10.61 5.05 10.34
C GLY A 203 -9.84 4.00 11.15
N LEU A 204 -8.70 3.55 10.62
CA LEU A 204 -7.81 2.59 11.30
C LEU A 204 -7.27 3.13 12.62
N SER A 205 -6.99 4.44 12.70
CA SER A 205 -6.51 5.05 13.94
C SER A 205 -7.48 4.84 15.12
N TYR A 206 -8.78 4.86 14.85
CA TYR A 206 -9.81 4.58 15.83
C TYR A 206 -10.02 3.07 16.04
N GLU A 207 -10.19 2.30 14.96
CA GLU A 207 -10.52 0.86 15.05
C GLU A 207 -9.41 0.06 15.75
N LEU A 208 -8.14 0.29 15.41
CA LEU A 208 -7.00 -0.43 15.99
C LEU A 208 -6.91 -0.25 17.51
N GLN A 209 -7.13 0.97 17.98
CA GLN A 209 -7.05 1.29 19.40
C GLN A 209 -8.30 0.82 20.16
N SER A 210 -9.48 1.01 19.59
CA SER A 210 -10.76 0.74 20.27
C SER A 210 -11.14 -0.75 20.28
N LYS A 211 -10.72 -1.54 19.29
CA LYS A 211 -11.11 -2.95 19.17
C LYS A 211 -9.96 -3.95 19.15
N HIS A 212 -8.75 -3.54 18.76
CA HIS A 212 -7.62 -4.47 18.62
C HIS A 212 -6.57 -4.33 19.71
N SER A 213 -6.75 -3.40 20.67
CA SER A 213 -5.72 -3.04 21.67
C SER A 213 -4.35 -2.77 21.03
N MET A 214 -4.36 -2.24 19.80
CA MET A 214 -3.16 -1.89 19.06
C MET A 214 -3.02 -0.37 19.05
N TYR A 215 -2.15 0.13 19.92
CA TYR A 215 -1.86 1.55 20.02
C TYR A 215 -0.88 2.02 18.94
N LEU A 216 -1.15 3.22 18.41
CA LEU A 216 -0.33 3.87 17.40
C LEU A 216 0.53 4.95 18.04
N ASN A 217 1.74 5.11 17.51
CA ASN A 217 2.68 6.16 17.88
C ASN A 217 2.60 7.38 16.93
N GLY A 218 1.89 7.25 15.81
CA GLY A 218 1.60 8.36 14.92
C GLY A 218 0.77 7.97 13.70
N VAL A 219 0.11 8.96 13.13
CA VAL A 219 -0.66 8.88 11.88
C VAL A 219 -0.09 9.94 10.95
N ILE A 220 0.25 9.55 9.71
CA ILE A 220 0.83 10.43 8.70
C ILE A 220 -0.17 10.51 7.54
N MET A 221 -0.55 11.72 7.16
CA MET A 221 -1.51 11.96 6.09
C MET A 221 -0.81 12.67 4.94
N VAL A 222 -0.84 12.06 3.76
CA VAL A 222 -0.25 12.62 2.53
C VAL A 222 -1.40 13.05 1.63
N SER A 223 -1.68 14.34 1.56
CA SER A 223 -2.79 14.89 0.76
C SER A 223 -4.11 14.09 0.91
N PRO A 224 -4.63 13.91 2.15
CA PRO A 224 -5.72 13.00 2.43
C PRO A 224 -7.03 13.47 1.77
N ALA A 225 -7.81 12.52 1.25
CA ALA A 225 -9.16 12.79 0.81
C ALA A 225 -10.12 12.77 2.01
N ASP A 226 -10.77 13.90 2.28
CA ASP A 226 -11.90 14.00 3.21
C ASP A 226 -13.20 14.20 2.44
N TYR A 227 -13.89 13.09 2.16
CA TYR A 227 -15.15 13.09 1.42
C TYR A 227 -16.33 13.71 2.19
N LYS A 228 -16.15 14.10 3.46
CA LYS A 228 -17.13 14.91 4.20
C LYS A 228 -16.89 16.41 4.05
N LEU A 229 -15.74 16.83 3.51
CA LEU A 229 -15.38 18.22 3.26
C LEU A 229 -15.35 18.54 1.76
N TYR A 230 -14.70 17.71 0.96
CA TYR A 230 -14.56 17.92 -0.48
C TYR A 230 -15.90 17.82 -1.22
N ASN A 231 -16.10 18.72 -2.18
CA ASN A 231 -17.27 18.74 -3.09
C ASN A 231 -18.65 18.76 -2.39
N THR A 232 -18.69 19.15 -1.12
CA THR A 232 -19.95 19.27 -0.35
C THR A 232 -20.66 20.61 -0.56
N GLY A 233 -20.01 21.55 -1.28
CA GLY A 233 -20.51 22.92 -1.45
C GLY A 233 -20.43 23.78 -0.18
N ASN A 234 -19.85 23.26 0.91
CA ASN A 234 -19.67 24.03 2.13
C ASN A 234 -18.46 24.98 2.02
N ALA A 235 -18.52 26.10 2.74
CA ALA A 235 -17.46 27.11 2.70
C ALA A 235 -16.11 26.56 3.17
N ILE A 236 -16.13 25.59 4.09
CA ILE A 236 -14.94 24.95 4.65
C ILE A 236 -14.14 24.24 3.56
N GLY A 237 -14.80 23.46 2.69
CA GLY A 237 -14.17 22.73 1.59
C GLY A 237 -13.49 23.64 0.57
N THR A 238 -13.94 24.89 0.43
CA THR A 238 -13.26 25.89 -0.39
C THR A 238 -12.06 26.49 0.34
N ILE A 239 -12.21 26.84 1.62
CA ILE A 239 -11.18 27.50 2.43
C ILE A 239 -9.95 26.60 2.64
N VAL A 240 -10.13 25.29 2.83
CA VAL A 240 -9.02 24.35 3.01
C VAL A 240 -8.05 24.28 1.81
N ASN A 241 -8.42 24.83 0.65
CA ASN A 241 -7.54 24.92 -0.52
C ASN A 241 -6.67 26.18 -0.55
N ILE A 242 -6.95 27.20 0.30
CA ILE A 242 -6.24 28.48 0.28
C ILE A 242 -4.73 28.33 0.57
N PRO A 243 -4.29 27.51 1.55
CA PRO A 243 -2.86 27.24 1.75
C PRO A 243 -2.19 26.66 0.50
N TYR A 244 -2.86 25.72 -0.18
CA TYR A 244 -2.35 25.11 -1.41
C TYR A 244 -2.23 26.11 -2.56
N PHE A 245 -3.25 26.96 -2.75
CA PHE A 245 -3.20 28.03 -3.75
C PHE A 245 -2.09 29.04 -3.44
N THR A 246 -1.90 29.37 -2.16
CA THR A 246 -0.85 30.29 -1.72
C THR A 246 0.53 29.71 -1.96
N ALA A 247 0.75 28.43 -1.63
CA ALA A 247 2.01 27.73 -1.90
C ALA A 247 2.33 27.68 -3.41
N THR A 248 1.31 27.38 -4.22
CA THR A 248 1.42 27.34 -5.68
C THR A 248 1.77 28.71 -6.24
N ALA A 249 1.08 29.76 -5.77
CA ALA A 249 1.35 31.13 -6.17
C ALA A 249 2.76 31.60 -5.76
N TRP A 250 3.21 31.21 -4.56
CA TRP A 250 4.57 31.49 -4.08
C TRP A 250 5.62 30.84 -4.98
N TYR A 251 5.45 29.56 -5.32
CA TYR A 251 6.35 28.79 -6.19
C TYR A 251 6.47 29.43 -7.59
N HIS A 252 5.35 29.83 -8.18
CA HIS A 252 5.30 30.45 -9.50
C HIS A 252 5.64 31.95 -9.51
N LYS A 253 5.99 32.53 -8.36
CA LYS A 253 6.37 33.94 -8.20
C LYS A 253 5.25 34.93 -8.57
N VAL A 254 3.99 34.57 -8.27
CA VAL A 254 2.80 35.39 -8.60
C VAL A 254 2.10 35.96 -7.36
N LEU A 255 2.71 35.87 -6.17
CA LEU A 255 2.21 36.58 -4.99
C LEU A 255 2.57 38.08 -5.03
N PRO A 256 1.80 38.93 -4.33
CA PRO A 256 2.19 40.32 -4.10
C PRO A 256 3.61 40.43 -3.50
N PRO A 257 4.41 41.46 -3.82
CA PRO A 257 5.81 41.56 -3.38
C PRO A 257 6.03 41.41 -1.86
N ALA A 258 5.09 41.89 -1.05
CA ALA A 258 5.14 41.80 0.40
C ALA A 258 5.04 40.35 0.93
N LEU A 259 4.36 39.47 0.20
CA LEU A 259 4.26 38.05 0.53
C LEU A 259 5.33 37.24 -0.21
N GLN A 260 5.60 37.56 -1.47
CA GLN A 260 6.57 36.84 -2.30
C GLN A 260 8.01 36.86 -1.75
N SER A 261 8.35 37.88 -0.97
CA SER A 261 9.66 38.04 -0.33
C SER A 261 9.82 37.23 0.96
N LYS A 262 8.73 36.70 1.52
CA LYS A 262 8.77 35.85 2.72
C LYS A 262 9.12 34.40 2.36
N PRO A 263 9.81 33.66 3.24
CA PRO A 263 9.90 32.20 3.16
C PRO A 263 8.50 31.56 3.12
N LEU A 264 8.34 30.47 2.37
CA LEU A 264 7.05 29.76 2.29
C LEU A 264 6.54 29.35 3.69
N GLU A 265 7.44 28.86 4.55
CA GLU A 265 7.15 28.44 5.92
C GLU A 265 6.57 29.56 6.80
N ASP A 266 6.87 30.82 6.49
CA ASP A 266 6.34 31.98 7.21
C ASP A 266 4.96 32.41 6.67
N ILE A 267 4.63 32.07 5.42
CA ILE A 267 3.38 32.48 4.76
C ILE A 267 2.25 31.49 5.04
N LEU A 268 2.53 30.19 5.03
CA LEU A 268 1.50 29.16 5.18
C LEU A 268 0.65 29.33 6.45
N PRO A 269 1.22 29.63 7.64
CA PRO A 269 0.43 29.85 8.84
C PRO A 269 -0.51 31.07 8.78
N GLU A 270 -0.29 32.02 7.87
CA GLU A 270 -1.17 33.19 7.70
C GLU A 270 -2.45 32.85 6.92
N VAL A 271 -2.50 31.69 6.24
CA VAL A 271 -3.57 31.30 5.31
C VAL A 271 -4.22 29.95 5.62
N GLU A 272 -3.75 29.26 6.66
CA GLU A 272 -4.34 28.05 7.27
C GLU A 272 -5.49 28.37 8.22
#